data_AF-A0A355ANQ0-F1
#
_entry.id   AF-A0A355ANQ0-F1
#
_cell.length_a   1.000
_cell.length_b   1.000
_cell.length_c   1.000
_cell.angle_alpha   90.00
_cell.angle_beta   90.00
_cell.angle_gamma   90.00
#
_symmetry.space_group_name_H-M   'P 1'
#
loop_
_entity.id
_entity.type
_entity.pdbx_description
1 polymer ?
#
loop_
_entity_poly.entity_id
_entity_poly.type
_entity_poly.pdbx_seq_one_letter_code
_entity_poly.pdbx_strand_id
1 'polypeptide(L)' 'PEVLMQQGPDEVRAEVQRAIDAGVDIIAPECAVPLQTPVQNLKTIVEVCRENARTQ' A
#
# COMPACT_ATOMS: atom_id res chain seq x y z
N PRO A 1 -9.07 -0.48 6.32
CA PRO A 1 -8.12 0.37 7.13
C PRO A 1 -7.19 -0.40 8.12
N GLU A 2 -7.51 -1.63 8.52
CA GLU A 2 -6.80 -2.35 9.60
C GLU A 2 -5.32 -2.62 9.29
N VAL A 3 -4.98 -3.02 8.06
CA VAL A 3 -3.59 -3.28 7.66
C VAL A 3 -2.71 -2.04 7.80
N LEU A 4 -3.19 -0.89 7.31
CA LEU A 4 -2.41 0.35 7.39
C LEU A 4 -2.24 0.86 8.82
N MET A 5 -3.24 0.67 9.69
CA MET A 5 -3.21 1.21 11.05
C MET A 5 -2.58 0.25 12.07
N GLN A 6 -2.82 -1.06 11.94
CA GLN A 6 -2.52 -2.05 12.99
C GLN A 6 -1.37 -3.00 12.63
N GLN A 7 -0.98 -3.08 11.35
CA GLN A 7 0.07 -3.99 10.89
C GLN A 7 1.35 -3.24 10.50
N GLY A 8 2.39 -4.00 10.17
CA GLY A 8 3.68 -3.47 9.78
C GLY A 8 3.84 -3.27 8.26
N PRO A 9 5.02 -2.76 7.85
CA PRO A 9 5.37 -2.56 6.44
C PRO A 9 5.29 -3.84 5.60
N ASP A 10 5.64 -5.00 6.17
CA ASP A 10 5.65 -6.27 5.44
C ASP A 10 4.24 -6.72 5.06
N GLU A 11 3.27 -6.57 5.96
CA GLU A 11 1.86 -6.83 5.66
C GLU A 11 1.29 -5.84 4.64
N VAL A 12 1.67 -4.55 4.75
CA VAL A 12 1.29 -3.53 3.78
C VAL A 12 1.83 -3.87 2.39
N ARG A 13 3.09 -4.29 2.29
CA ARG A 13 3.70 -4.71 1.03
C ARG A 13 2.97 -5.90 0.41
N ALA A 14 2.63 -6.91 1.22
CA ALA A 14 1.89 -8.07 0.74
C ALA A 14 0.52 -7.69 0.18
N GLU A 15 -0.20 -6.77 0.84
CA GLU A 15 -1.51 -6.30 0.37
C GLU A 15 -1.42 -5.49 -0.91
N VAL A 16 -0.44 -4.59 -1.01
CA VAL A 16 -0.20 -3.80 -2.23
C VAL A 16 0.17 -4.70 -3.40
N GLN A 17 1.02 -5.70 -3.17
CA GLN A 17 1.37 -6.67 -4.22
C GLN A 17 0.14 -7.48 -4.67
N ARG A 18 -0.71 -7.92 -3.74
CA ARG A 18 -1.98 -8.60 -4.08
C ARG A 18 -2.86 -7.75 -5.00
N ALA A 19 -2.99 -6.45 -4.72
CA ALA A 19 -3.78 -5.55 -5.55
C ALA A 19 -3.16 -5.35 -6.95
N ILE A 20 -1.83 -5.24 -7.04
CA ILE A 20 -1.11 -5.17 -8.32
C ILE A 20 -1.30 -6.45 -9.14
N ASP A 21 -1.16 -7.61 -8.50
CA ASP A 21 -1.32 -8.93 -9.14
C ASP A 21 -2.77 -9.15 -9.62
N ALA A 22 -3.75 -8.55 -8.92
CA ALA A 22 -5.15 -8.53 -9.33
C ALA A 22 -5.45 -7.54 -10.49
N GLY A 23 -4.44 -6.78 -10.94
CA GLY A 23 -4.56 -5.85 -12.07
C GLY A 23 -5.12 -4.48 -11.70
N VAL A 24 -5.02 -4.06 -10.43
CA VAL A 24 -5.44 -2.72 -10.03
C VAL A 24 -4.41 -1.67 -10.48
N ASP A 25 -4.84 -0.72 -11.31
CA ASP A 25 -3.94 0.31 -11.87
C ASP A 25 -3.63 1.44 -10.88
N ILE A 26 -4.56 1.77 -9.97
CA ILE A 26 -4.42 2.85 -8.99
C ILE A 26 -4.53 2.28 -7.59
N ILE A 27 -3.42 2.30 -6.86
CA ILE A 27 -3.36 1.87 -5.47
C ILE A 27 -3.46 3.09 -4.55
N ALA A 28 -4.50 3.11 -3.72
CA ALA A 28 -4.71 4.10 -2.68
C ALA A 28 -5.45 3.47 -1.49
N PRO A 29 -5.38 4.07 -0.29
CA PRO A 29 -6.26 3.70 0.80
C PRO A 29 -7.74 3.82 0.37
N GLU A 30 -8.57 2.84 0.73
CA GLU A 30 -9.99 2.75 0.30
C GLU A 30 -10.87 3.93 0.78
N CYS A 31 -10.47 4.55 1.89
CA CYS A 31 -11.25 5.55 2.61
C CYS A 31 -10.30 6.61 3.18
N ALA A 32 -10.57 7.12 4.38
CA ALA A 32 -9.68 8.03 5.08
C ALA A 32 -8.48 7.28 5.69
N VAL A 33 -7.36 7.99 5.76
CA VAL A 33 -6.17 7.55 6.52
C VAL A 33 -6.29 8.06 7.96
N PRO A 34 -6.37 7.18 8.98
CA PRO A 34 -6.34 7.59 10.38
C PRO A 34 -5.10 8.43 10.71
N LEU A 35 -5.23 9.44 11.56
CA LEU A 35 -4.10 10.31 11.94
C LEU A 35 -2.95 9.57 12.64
N GLN A 36 -3.25 8.43 13.25
CA GLN A 36 -2.27 7.58 13.93
C GLN A 36 -1.59 6.58 13.00
N THR A 37 -1.96 6.56 11.71
CA THR A 37 -1.35 5.65 10.73
C THR A 37 0.15 5.92 10.66
N PRO A 38 1.00 4.90 10.87
CA PRO A 38 2.44 5.07 10.74
C PRO A 38 2.78 5.57 9.33
N VAL A 39 3.54 6.66 9.24
CA VAL A 39 3.98 7.23 7.95
C VAL A 39 4.77 6.21 7.13
N GLN A 40 5.50 5.31 7.81
CA GLN A 40 6.24 4.23 7.17
C GLN A 40 5.32 3.32 6.34
N ASN A 41 4.15 2.94 6.88
CA ASN A 41 3.19 2.11 6.15
C ASN A 41 2.67 2.81 4.89
N LEU A 42 2.42 4.13 4.96
CA LEU A 42 2.03 4.91 3.79
C LEU A 42 3.14 4.99 2.74
N LYS A 43 4.40 5.15 3.18
CA LYS A 43 5.57 5.14 2.28
C LYS A 43 5.75 3.78 1.62
N THR A 44 5.51 2.69 2.33
CA THR A 44 5.60 1.32 1.77
C THR A 44 4.65 1.13 0.59
N ILE A 45 3.43 1.69 0.63
CA ILE A 45 2.54 1.67 -0.55
C ILE A 45 3.25 2.28 -1.77
N VAL A 46 3.82 3.47 -1.61
CA VAL A 46 4.50 4.19 -2.69
C VAL A 46 5.74 3.43 -3.19
N GLU A 47 6.52 2.86 -2.28
CA GLU A 47 7.71 2.06 -2.61
C GLU A 47 7.35 0.85 -3.48
N VAL A 48 6.37 0.04 -3.06
CA VAL A 48 5.94 -1.16 -3.80
C VAL A 48 5.36 -0.79 -5.16
N CYS A 49 4.56 0.27 -5.24
CA CYS A 49 4.04 0.76 -6.51
C CYS A 49 5.16 1.21 -7.47
N ARG A 50 6.24 1.82 -6.97
CA ARG A 50 7.39 2.22 -7.79
C ARG A 50 8.22 1.03 -8.26
N GLU A 51 8.42 0.05 -7.40
CA GLU A 51 9.11 -1.21 -7.76
C GLU A 51 8.36 -1.97 -8.88
N ASN A 52 7.03 -1.88 -8.89
CA ASN A 52 6.16 -2.52 -9.88
C ASN A 52 5.74 -1.57 -11.02
N ALA A 53 6.31 -0.36 -11.10
CA ALA A 53 5.96 0.60 -12.13
C ALA A 53 6.33 0.03 -13.50
N ARG A 54 5.33 -0.26 -14.32
CA ARG A 54 5.54 -0.67 -15.71
C ARG A 54 6.09 0.54 -16.45
N THR A 55 7.29 0.43 -17.02
CA THR A 55 7.74 1.33 -18.09
C THR A 55 6.80 1.11 -19.28
N GLN A 56 5.74 1.92 -19.34
CA GLN A 56 5.02 2.15 -20.59
C GLN A 56 5.86 3.04 -21.51
#